data_AF-A0A2V8VC64-F1
#
_entry.id   AF-A0A2V8VC64-F1
#
_cell.length_a   1.000
_cell.length_b   1.000
_cell.length_c   1.000
_cell.angle_alpha   90.00
_cell.angle_beta   90.00
_cell.angle_gamma   90.00
#
_symmetry.space_group_name_H-M   'P 1'
#
loop_
_entity.id
_entity.type
_entity.pdbx_description
1 polymer ?
#
loop_
_entity_poly.entity_id
_entity_poly.type
_entity_poly.pdbx_seq_one_letter_code
_entity_poly.pdbx_strand_id
1 'polypeptide(L)'
;MKVELASQRKLRERNKISYQFAHWPIWIWVFFIAPGPLTFDLFEHGFDWRMGVWLSAVLIGTGIAGLRGRLPGVEPKPYILRFTEDRPNPLYRRVCYTFAWSAVAVFAVLNMAGLFIAILADKWYLRQIYTYAYFPLALAVWIAGALGRLPRVAASTKGEGHERRYFYGSVWAVCLAQPALGILWKLLPRTRVADSVKLAVFVGILAFVGNLARLGRLPRTRPIVPGESAISD
;
A
#
# COMPACT_ATOMS: atom_id res chain seq x y z
N MET A 1 -8.65 20.44 -9.39
CA MET A 1 -7.92 19.53 -8.48
C MET A 1 -7.41 20.34 -7.31
N LYS A 2 -7.60 19.92 -6.05
CA LYS A 2 -7.08 20.68 -4.89
C LYS A 2 -5.58 20.41 -4.72
N VAL A 3 -4.80 21.47 -4.50
CA VAL A 3 -3.34 21.40 -4.28
C VAL A 3 -2.97 21.93 -2.89
N GLU A 4 -1.81 21.52 -2.39
CA GLU A 4 -1.18 22.08 -1.18
C GLU A 4 0.06 22.88 -1.59
N LEU A 5 0.21 24.12 -1.11
CA LEU A 5 1.41 24.90 -1.35
C LEU A 5 2.50 24.48 -0.37
N ALA A 6 3.72 24.24 -0.87
CA ALA A 6 4.86 23.88 -0.04
C ALA A 6 5.19 24.95 1.00
N SER A 7 5.03 26.24 0.66
CA SER A 7 5.28 27.39 1.53
C SER A 7 4.35 27.45 2.75
N GLN A 8 3.14 26.93 2.63
CA GLN A 8 2.13 26.95 3.71
C GLN A 8 2.28 25.76 4.68
N ARG A 9 3.19 24.81 4.41
CA ARG A 9 3.36 23.62 5.25
C ARG A 9 4.25 23.95 6.45
N LYS A 10 3.71 23.69 7.65
CA LYS A 10 4.50 23.73 8.89
C LYS A 10 5.65 22.72 8.81
N LEU A 11 6.88 23.24 8.83
CA LEU A 11 8.09 22.44 8.95
C LEU A 11 8.19 21.87 10.37
N ARG A 12 8.73 20.66 10.47
CA ARG A 12 8.88 19.94 11.75
C ARG A 12 10.31 19.42 11.84
N GLU A 13 10.94 19.67 12.97
CA GLU A 13 12.29 19.18 13.23
C GLU A 13 12.30 17.74 13.76
N ARG A 14 11.20 17.30 14.39
CA ARG A 14 11.05 15.96 14.96
C ARG A 14 9.66 15.39 14.68
N ASN A 15 9.60 14.07 14.51
CA ASN A 15 8.35 13.34 14.44
C ASN A 15 7.85 13.03 15.85
N LYS A 16 6.53 13.11 16.07
CA LYS A 16 5.90 12.75 17.35
C LYS A 16 6.19 11.28 17.66
N ILE A 17 6.48 10.96 18.91
CA ILE A 17 6.73 9.58 19.34
C ILE A 17 5.53 8.68 19.03
N SER A 18 4.30 9.15 19.32
CA SER A 18 3.07 8.44 18.97
C SER A 18 2.92 8.19 17.47
N TYR A 19 3.41 9.10 16.62
CA TYR A 19 3.42 8.91 15.17
C TYR A 19 4.37 7.78 14.76
N GLN A 20 5.57 7.74 15.35
CA GLN A 20 6.55 6.69 15.07
C GLN A 20 6.02 5.31 15.48
N PHE A 21 5.50 5.19 16.70
CA PHE A 21 4.90 3.93 17.19
C PHE A 21 3.71 3.49 16.33
N ALA A 22 2.85 4.40 15.91
CA ALA A 22 1.71 4.06 15.06
C ALA A 22 2.09 3.54 13.66
N HIS A 23 3.29 3.84 13.17
CA HIS A 23 3.76 3.35 11.87
C HIS A 23 4.37 1.96 11.94
N TRP A 24 4.85 1.51 13.11
CA TRP A 24 5.49 0.20 13.21
C TRP A 24 4.53 -0.98 12.93
N PRO A 25 3.29 -1.02 13.48
CA PRO A 25 2.30 -2.04 13.13
C PRO A 25 1.97 -2.10 11.64
N ILE A 26 1.98 -0.95 10.95
CA ILE A 26 1.74 -0.90 9.49
C ILE A 26 2.84 -1.67 8.75
N TRP A 27 4.10 -1.49 9.15
CA TRP A 27 5.22 -2.20 8.54
C TRP A 27 5.23 -3.68 8.89
N ILE A 28 4.92 -4.04 10.14
CA ILE A 28 4.72 -5.43 10.53
C ILE A 28 3.68 -6.07 9.60
N TRP A 29 2.53 -5.43 9.42
CA TRP A 29 1.47 -5.94 8.55
C TRP A 29 1.94 -6.12 7.10
N VAL A 30 2.55 -5.09 6.50
CA VAL A 30 3.04 -5.13 5.11
C VAL A 30 4.00 -6.29 4.85
N PHE A 31 4.96 -6.52 5.76
CA PHE A 31 5.92 -7.62 5.60
C PHE A 31 5.34 -8.97 6.01
N PHE A 32 4.45 -9.01 7.00
CA PHE A 32 3.80 -10.25 7.44
C PHE A 32 2.98 -10.88 6.31
N ILE A 33 2.26 -10.09 5.53
CA ILE A 33 1.46 -10.58 4.39
C ILE A 33 2.27 -10.77 3.10
N ALA A 34 3.59 -10.53 3.10
CA ALA A 34 4.40 -10.66 1.89
C ALA A 34 4.47 -12.10 1.33
N PRO A 35 4.38 -13.17 2.14
CA PRO A 35 4.14 -14.51 1.63
C PRO A 35 2.63 -14.69 1.37
N GLY A 36 2.21 -14.42 0.14
CA GLY A 36 0.80 -14.46 -0.27
C GLY A 36 0.06 -15.76 0.04
N PRO A 37 0.60 -16.95 -0.31
CA PRO A 37 -0.04 -18.23 0.02
C PRO A 37 -0.23 -18.42 1.53
N LEU A 38 0.73 -17.96 2.35
CA LEU A 38 0.60 -18.02 3.81
C LEU A 38 -0.52 -17.08 4.31
N THR A 39 -0.71 -15.94 3.65
CA THR A 39 -1.83 -15.03 3.93
C THR A 39 -3.17 -15.67 3.55
N PHE A 40 -3.23 -16.42 2.46
CA PHE A 40 -4.44 -17.17 2.10
C PHE A 40 -4.76 -18.24 3.15
N ASP A 41 -3.75 -19.02 3.55
CA ASP A 41 -3.89 -20.03 4.61
C ASP A 41 -4.37 -19.42 5.93
N LEU A 42 -3.93 -18.20 6.29
CA LEU A 42 -4.38 -17.51 7.50
C LEU A 42 -5.91 -17.30 7.51
N PHE A 43 -6.51 -16.97 6.38
CA PHE A 43 -7.94 -16.75 6.28
C PHE A 43 -8.74 -18.04 6.08
N GLU A 44 -8.13 -19.06 5.46
CA GLU A 44 -8.77 -20.36 5.22
C GLU A 44 -8.77 -21.26 6.47
N HIS A 45 -7.61 -21.37 7.13
CA HIS A 45 -7.37 -22.33 8.21
C HIS A 45 -7.06 -21.68 9.57
N GLY A 46 -6.81 -20.36 9.61
CA GLY A 46 -6.41 -19.66 10.83
C GLY A 46 -4.89 -19.59 11.01
N PHE A 47 -4.47 -19.14 12.19
CA PHE A 47 -3.07 -18.91 12.51
C PHE A 47 -2.35 -20.22 12.87
N ASP A 48 -1.22 -20.51 12.21
CA ASP A 48 -0.42 -21.71 12.47
C ASP A 48 1.04 -21.40 12.84
N TRP A 49 1.84 -22.43 13.10
CA TRP A 49 3.24 -22.28 13.51
C TRP A 49 4.11 -21.63 12.41
N ARG A 50 3.82 -21.85 11.12
CA ARG A 50 4.56 -21.27 10.00
C ARG A 50 4.38 -19.75 10.02
N MET A 51 3.15 -19.30 10.27
CA MET A 51 2.82 -17.89 10.48
C MET A 51 3.48 -17.33 11.74
N GLY A 52 3.53 -18.11 12.83
CA GLY A 52 4.23 -17.74 14.06
C GLY A 52 5.73 -17.48 13.87
N VAL A 53 6.41 -18.38 13.16
CA VAL A 53 7.83 -18.24 12.81
C VAL A 53 8.04 -17.02 11.93
N TRP A 54 7.22 -16.85 10.89
CA TRP A 54 7.35 -15.71 9.98
C TRP A 54 7.05 -14.37 10.68
N LEU A 55 5.99 -14.30 11.48
CA LEU A 55 5.65 -13.12 12.27
C LEU A 55 6.79 -12.75 13.22
N SER A 56 7.40 -13.73 13.88
CA SER A 56 8.55 -13.51 14.77
C SER A 56 9.73 -12.90 14.02
N ALA A 57 10.06 -13.43 12.83
CA ALA A 57 11.11 -12.88 11.97
C ALA A 57 10.80 -11.43 11.55
N VAL A 58 9.55 -11.15 11.16
CA VAL A 58 9.08 -9.80 10.79
C VAL A 58 9.14 -8.84 11.97
N LEU A 59 8.72 -9.26 13.16
CA LEU A 59 8.77 -8.45 14.38
C LEU A 59 10.21 -8.08 14.75
N ILE A 60 11.15 -9.04 14.69
CA ILE A 60 12.57 -8.79 14.95
C ILE A 60 13.13 -7.83 13.90
N GLY A 61 12.92 -8.11 12.61
CA GLY A 61 13.45 -7.29 11.52
C GLY A 61 12.92 -5.86 11.53
N THR A 62 11.60 -5.70 11.63
CA THR A 62 10.97 -4.37 11.69
C THR A 62 11.24 -3.68 13.01
N GLY A 63 11.36 -4.39 14.13
CA GLY A 63 11.73 -3.83 15.43
C GLY A 63 13.14 -3.24 15.40
N ILE A 64 14.13 -3.99 14.90
CA ILE A 64 15.50 -3.49 14.72
C ILE A 64 15.52 -2.28 13.77
N ALA A 65 14.80 -2.35 12.65
CA ALA A 65 14.71 -1.22 11.72
C ALA A 65 14.03 0.00 12.34
N GLY A 66 12.97 -0.20 13.11
CA GLY A 66 12.24 0.85 13.83
C GLY A 66 13.10 1.53 14.89
N LEU A 67 13.80 0.76 15.74
CA LEU A 67 14.74 1.27 16.73
C LEU A 67 15.88 2.09 16.10
N ARG A 68 16.30 1.72 14.89
CA ARG A 68 17.31 2.46 14.10
C ARG A 68 16.72 3.64 13.30
N GLY A 69 15.41 3.90 13.38
CA GLY A 69 14.75 4.95 12.60
C GLY A 69 14.80 4.72 11.09
N ARG A 70 14.82 3.46 10.65
CA ARG A 70 14.94 3.03 9.23
C ARG A 70 13.66 2.39 8.71
N LEU A 71 12.51 2.92 9.11
CA LEU A 71 11.20 2.59 8.55
C LEU A 71 10.45 3.88 8.23
N PRO A 72 9.79 4.00 7.06
CA PRO A 72 9.07 5.22 6.74
C PRO A 72 7.96 5.54 7.75
N GLY A 73 8.03 6.72 8.35
CA GLY A 73 7.14 7.18 9.41
C GLY A 73 7.64 6.88 10.83
N VAL A 74 8.63 6.01 11.00
CA VAL A 74 9.28 5.71 12.29
C VAL A 74 10.56 6.53 12.46
N GLU A 75 10.98 7.32 11.47
CA GLU A 75 12.18 8.14 11.59
C GLU A 75 12.02 9.20 12.71
N PRO A 76 13.06 9.50 13.51
CA PRO A 76 13.00 10.53 14.55
C PRO A 76 12.71 11.93 14.00
N LYS A 77 13.09 12.19 12.76
CA LYS A 77 12.91 13.46 12.05
C LYS A 77 12.36 13.20 10.65
N PRO A 78 11.53 14.08 10.08
CA PRO A 78 11.08 13.95 8.70
C PRO A 78 12.28 13.92 7.73
N TYR A 79 12.38 12.88 6.90
CA TYR A 79 13.44 12.78 5.90
C TYR A 79 13.30 13.86 4.81
N ILE A 80 12.07 14.08 4.34
CA ILE A 80 11.71 15.14 3.39
C ILE A 80 11.06 16.28 4.15
N LEU A 81 11.76 17.41 4.23
CA LEU A 81 11.23 18.64 4.83
C LEU A 81 10.38 19.42 3.82
N ARG A 82 10.92 19.58 2.61
CA ARG A 82 10.24 20.24 1.48
C ARG A 82 10.00 19.22 0.38
N PHE A 83 8.74 18.98 0.01
CA PHE A 83 8.39 18.01 -1.04
C PHE A 83 8.72 18.48 -2.47
N THR A 84 9.29 19.67 -2.60
CA THR A 84 9.86 20.24 -3.83
C THR A 84 11.37 20.06 -3.90
N GLU A 85 12.00 19.58 -2.82
CA GLU A 85 13.43 19.32 -2.76
C GLU A 85 13.78 17.97 -3.39
N ASP A 86 14.90 17.93 -4.11
CA ASP A 86 15.49 16.71 -4.61
C ASP A 86 16.55 16.20 -3.65
N ARG A 87 16.34 15.01 -3.09
CA ARG A 87 17.29 14.29 -2.25
C ARG A 87 17.44 12.86 -2.75
N PRO A 88 18.58 12.20 -2.49
CA PRO A 88 18.68 10.75 -2.66
C PRO A 88 17.57 10.05 -1.88
N ASN A 89 16.91 9.04 -2.43
CA ASN A 89 15.89 8.28 -1.72
C ASN A 89 16.55 7.12 -0.96
N PRO A 90 16.52 7.10 0.39
CA PRO A 90 17.14 6.06 1.19
C PRO A 90 16.67 4.66 0.80
N LEU A 91 17.60 3.70 0.80
CA LEU A 91 17.32 2.32 0.42
C LEU A 91 16.17 1.71 1.23
N TYR A 92 16.13 1.96 2.55
CA TYR A 92 15.05 1.44 3.40
C TYR A 92 13.68 1.95 2.97
N ARG A 93 13.56 3.21 2.52
CA ARG A 93 12.30 3.78 2.01
C ARG A 93 11.90 3.09 0.72
N ARG A 94 12.84 2.89 -0.21
CA ARG A 94 12.60 2.22 -1.49
C ARG A 94 12.14 0.77 -1.30
N VAL A 95 12.80 0.02 -0.41
CA VAL A 95 12.40 -1.35 -0.04
C VAL A 95 11.00 -1.36 0.55
N CYS A 96 10.76 -0.55 1.59
CA CYS A 96 9.46 -0.48 2.27
C CYS A 96 8.32 -0.12 1.30
N TYR A 97 8.50 0.89 0.44
CA TYR A 97 7.48 1.27 -0.54
C TYR A 97 7.29 0.22 -1.64
N THR A 98 8.33 -0.54 -2.01
CA THR A 98 8.20 -1.68 -2.95
C THR A 98 7.28 -2.76 -2.37
N PHE A 99 7.52 -3.18 -1.14
CA PHE A 99 6.67 -4.16 -0.47
C PHE A 99 5.27 -3.62 -0.20
N ALA A 100 5.13 -2.34 0.16
CA ALA A 100 3.83 -1.73 0.31
C ALA A 100 3.04 -1.68 -1.01
N TRP A 101 3.70 -1.37 -2.15
CA TRP A 101 3.08 -1.46 -3.47
C TRP A 101 2.66 -2.89 -3.80
N SER A 102 3.49 -3.88 -3.48
CA SER A 102 3.15 -5.30 -3.63
C SER A 102 1.89 -5.63 -2.83
N ALA A 103 1.83 -5.23 -1.56
CA ALA A 103 0.69 -5.48 -0.68
C ALA A 103 -0.62 -4.84 -1.20
N VAL A 104 -0.58 -3.60 -1.70
CA VAL A 104 -1.80 -2.95 -2.19
C VAL A 104 -2.22 -3.45 -3.58
N ALA A 105 -1.27 -3.76 -4.46
CA ALA A 105 -1.58 -4.12 -5.84
C ALA A 105 -1.89 -5.62 -6.01
N VAL A 106 -1.02 -6.49 -5.51
CA VAL A 106 -1.07 -7.94 -5.79
C VAL A 106 -2.37 -8.53 -5.26
N PHE A 107 -2.69 -8.30 -3.99
CA PHE A 107 -3.90 -8.83 -3.37
C PHE A 107 -5.19 -8.30 -4.03
N ALA A 108 -5.21 -7.03 -4.44
CA ALA A 108 -6.37 -6.46 -5.11
C ALA A 108 -6.60 -7.10 -6.49
N VAL A 109 -5.52 -7.30 -7.26
CA VAL A 109 -5.57 -7.96 -8.56
C VAL A 109 -5.99 -9.42 -8.43
N LEU A 110 -5.41 -10.18 -7.49
CA LEU A 110 -5.75 -11.60 -7.31
C LEU A 110 -7.21 -11.79 -6.88
N ASN A 111 -7.71 -10.97 -5.95
CA ASN A 111 -9.11 -11.06 -5.51
C ASN A 111 -10.09 -10.67 -6.62
N MET A 112 -9.77 -9.64 -7.40
CA MET A 112 -10.55 -9.27 -8.58
C MET A 112 -10.55 -10.37 -9.65
N ALA A 113 -9.38 -10.94 -9.95
CA ALA A 113 -9.24 -12.04 -10.90
C ALA A 113 -10.01 -13.29 -10.44
N GLY A 114 -9.93 -13.62 -9.15
CA GLY A 114 -10.66 -14.74 -8.57
C GLY A 114 -12.17 -14.59 -8.67
N LEU A 115 -12.71 -13.39 -8.42
CA LEU A 115 -14.13 -13.09 -8.62
C LEU A 115 -14.53 -13.17 -10.10
N PHE A 116 -13.72 -12.60 -10.99
CA PHE A 116 -13.98 -12.64 -12.43
C PHE A 116 -14.03 -14.08 -12.95
N ILE A 117 -13.07 -14.91 -12.55
CA ILE A 117 -13.03 -16.34 -12.89
C ILE A 117 -14.22 -17.08 -12.28
N ALA A 118 -14.60 -16.80 -11.02
CA ALA A 118 -15.75 -17.43 -10.38
C ALA A 118 -17.06 -17.16 -11.14
N ILE A 119 -17.23 -15.94 -11.67
CA ILE A 119 -18.41 -15.58 -12.47
C ILE A 119 -18.43 -16.33 -13.81
N LEU A 120 -17.29 -16.39 -14.52
CA LEU A 120 -17.22 -17.00 -15.84
C LEU A 120 -17.27 -18.54 -15.80
N ALA A 121 -16.53 -19.13 -14.87
CA ALA A 121 -16.34 -20.58 -14.78
C ALA A 121 -17.31 -21.27 -13.80
N ASP A 122 -18.08 -20.49 -13.02
CA ASP A 122 -18.95 -20.98 -11.95
C ASP A 122 -18.22 -21.81 -10.88
N LYS A 123 -16.92 -21.54 -10.73
CA LYS A 123 -16.01 -22.32 -9.90
C LYS A 123 -15.02 -21.40 -9.20
N TRP A 124 -14.82 -21.66 -7.92
CA TRP A 124 -13.89 -20.90 -7.09
C TRP A 124 -12.49 -21.49 -7.15
N TYR A 125 -11.58 -20.76 -7.81
CA TYR A 125 -10.17 -21.15 -7.96
C TYR A 125 -9.22 -20.24 -7.17
N LEU A 126 -9.71 -19.51 -6.16
CA LEU A 126 -8.93 -18.49 -5.48
C LEU A 126 -7.66 -19.06 -4.85
N ARG A 127 -7.73 -20.26 -4.25
CA ARG A 127 -6.55 -20.94 -3.68
C ARG A 127 -5.48 -21.18 -4.74
N GLN A 128 -5.85 -21.77 -5.88
CA GLN A 128 -4.95 -22.06 -6.99
C GLN A 128 -4.35 -20.77 -7.56
N ILE A 129 -5.17 -19.71 -7.70
CA ILE A 129 -4.72 -18.40 -8.15
C ILE A 129 -3.66 -17.84 -7.18
N TYR A 130 -3.87 -17.90 -5.87
CA TYR A 130 -2.88 -17.46 -4.89
C TYR A 130 -1.62 -18.34 -4.90
N THR A 131 -1.76 -19.66 -5.04
CA THR A 131 -0.62 -20.58 -5.10
C THR A 131 0.28 -20.31 -6.31
N TYR A 132 -0.30 -20.11 -7.50
CA TYR A 132 0.47 -20.06 -8.74
C TYR A 132 0.74 -18.63 -9.24
N ALA A 133 -0.19 -17.69 -9.06
CA ALA A 133 -0.09 -16.34 -9.63
C ALA A 133 0.49 -15.30 -8.66
N TYR A 134 0.50 -15.56 -7.33
CA TYR A 134 0.97 -14.57 -6.36
C TYR A 134 2.44 -14.18 -6.60
N PHE A 135 3.36 -15.15 -6.60
CA PHE A 135 4.78 -14.85 -6.72
C PHE A 135 5.14 -14.24 -8.08
N PRO A 136 4.64 -14.72 -9.23
CA PRO A 136 4.86 -14.03 -10.51
C PRO A 136 4.43 -12.56 -10.48
N LEU A 137 3.25 -12.26 -9.91
CA LEU A 137 2.74 -10.89 -9.84
C LEU A 137 3.54 -10.04 -8.84
N ALA A 138 3.86 -10.57 -7.66
CA ALA A 138 4.67 -9.89 -6.66
C ALA A 138 6.08 -9.61 -7.18
N LEU A 139 6.72 -10.57 -7.85
CA LEU A 139 8.04 -10.40 -8.48
C LEU A 139 8.02 -9.30 -9.54
N ALA A 140 6.97 -9.21 -10.35
CA ALA A 140 6.83 -8.12 -11.32
C ALA A 140 6.81 -6.74 -10.62
N VAL A 141 6.07 -6.62 -9.51
CA VAL A 141 6.07 -5.39 -8.69
C VAL A 141 7.44 -5.16 -8.05
N TRP A 142 8.10 -6.18 -7.54
CA TRP A 142 9.42 -6.05 -6.91
C TRP A 142 10.50 -5.64 -7.89
N ILE A 143 10.48 -6.17 -9.12
CA ILE A 143 11.36 -5.74 -10.22
C ILE A 143 11.09 -4.27 -10.55
N ALA A 144 9.83 -3.87 -10.70
CA ALA A 144 9.48 -2.47 -10.93
C ALA A 144 9.96 -1.55 -9.79
N GLY A 145 9.89 -2.01 -8.54
CA GLY A 145 10.42 -1.32 -7.37
C GLY A 145 11.95 -1.23 -7.37
N ALA A 146 12.65 -2.33 -7.65
CA ALA A 146 14.10 -2.35 -7.75
C ALA A 146 14.60 -1.36 -8.82
N LEU A 147 13.91 -1.31 -9.96
CA LEU A 147 14.16 -0.35 -11.05
C LEU A 147 13.71 1.09 -10.73
N GLY A 148 13.10 1.34 -9.57
CA GLY A 148 12.65 2.66 -9.14
C GLY A 148 11.47 3.22 -9.96
N ARG A 149 10.69 2.36 -10.63
CA ARG A 149 9.56 2.75 -11.48
C ARG A 149 8.23 2.87 -10.75
N LEU A 150 8.18 2.48 -9.49
CA LEU A 150 7.00 2.65 -8.65
C LEU A 150 7.02 4.03 -7.98
N PRO A 151 5.86 4.71 -7.85
CA PRO A 151 5.77 5.98 -7.15
C PRO A 151 6.39 5.92 -5.75
N ARG A 152 7.25 6.88 -5.40
CA ARG A 152 8.03 6.96 -4.15
C ARG A 152 9.18 5.93 -3.99
N VAL A 153 9.48 5.14 -5.03
CA VAL A 153 10.57 4.14 -5.02
C VAL A 153 11.76 4.55 -5.89
N ALA A 154 11.61 5.64 -6.68
CA ALA A 154 12.70 6.22 -7.46
C ALA A 154 13.95 6.49 -6.61
N ALA A 155 15.12 6.51 -7.26
CA ALA A 155 16.40 6.76 -6.58
C ALA A 155 16.52 8.17 -5.99
N SER A 156 15.67 9.10 -6.42
CA SER A 156 15.58 10.48 -5.94
C SER A 156 14.17 10.78 -5.47
N THR A 157 14.03 11.76 -4.56
CA THR A 157 12.74 12.24 -4.06
C THR A 157 12.08 13.29 -4.98
N LYS A 158 12.67 13.58 -6.14
CA LYS A 158 12.14 14.53 -7.12
C LYS A 158 10.72 14.12 -7.54
N GLY A 159 9.79 15.07 -7.48
CA GLY A 159 8.39 14.82 -7.84
C GLY A 159 7.57 14.06 -6.80
N GLU A 160 8.14 13.66 -5.66
CA GLU A 160 7.41 12.92 -4.61
C GLU A 160 6.16 13.67 -4.10
N GLY A 161 6.20 15.01 -4.11
CA GLY A 161 5.05 15.84 -3.75
C GLY A 161 3.82 15.58 -4.61
N HIS A 162 4.03 15.19 -5.87
CA HIS A 162 2.98 14.78 -6.80
C HIS A 162 2.70 13.28 -6.69
N GLU A 163 3.74 12.44 -6.76
CA GLU A 163 3.63 10.98 -6.82
C GLU A 163 2.94 10.35 -5.60
N ARG A 164 3.06 10.98 -4.42
CA ARG A 164 2.49 10.45 -3.18
C ARG A 164 1.00 10.16 -3.29
N ARG A 165 0.28 10.89 -4.14
CA ARG A 165 -1.17 10.75 -4.30
C ARG A 165 -1.58 9.38 -4.82
N TYR A 166 -0.75 8.79 -5.69
CA TYR A 166 -1.03 7.48 -6.27
C TYR A 166 -0.92 6.41 -5.18
N PHE A 167 0.19 6.44 -4.42
CA PHE A 167 0.39 5.50 -3.33
C PHE A 167 -0.68 5.63 -2.24
N TYR A 168 -0.91 6.83 -1.71
CA TYR A 168 -1.93 7.02 -0.66
C TYR A 168 -3.36 6.78 -1.17
N GLY A 169 -3.63 7.10 -2.43
CA GLY A 169 -4.91 6.78 -3.07
C GLY A 169 -5.15 5.27 -3.13
N SER A 170 -4.15 4.50 -3.55
CA SER A 170 -4.21 3.04 -3.55
C SER A 170 -4.40 2.47 -2.15
N VAL A 171 -3.66 2.98 -1.15
CA VAL A 171 -3.83 2.56 0.25
C VAL A 171 -5.27 2.81 0.73
N TRP A 172 -5.81 4.00 0.53
CA TRP A 172 -7.22 4.30 0.88
C TRP A 172 -8.21 3.35 0.18
N ALA A 173 -8.01 3.12 -1.12
CA ALA A 173 -8.89 2.28 -1.90
C ALA A 173 -8.90 0.82 -1.38
N VAL A 174 -7.74 0.23 -1.18
CA VAL A 174 -7.64 -1.19 -0.79
C VAL A 174 -7.99 -1.43 0.68
N CYS A 175 -7.66 -0.49 1.58
CA CYS A 175 -8.04 -0.58 2.98
C CYS A 175 -9.56 -0.50 3.20
N LEU A 176 -10.32 0.00 2.22
CA LEU A 176 -11.79 -0.04 2.23
C LEU A 176 -12.34 -1.23 1.44
N ALA A 177 -11.81 -1.47 0.24
CA ALA A 177 -12.33 -2.49 -0.66
C ALA A 177 -12.09 -3.92 -0.14
N GLN A 178 -10.92 -4.21 0.41
CA GLN A 178 -10.58 -5.58 0.87
C GLN A 178 -11.44 -6.03 2.06
N PRO A 179 -11.63 -5.23 3.14
CA PRO A 179 -12.55 -5.60 4.21
C PRO A 179 -13.99 -5.70 3.74
N ALA A 180 -14.46 -4.79 2.90
CA ALA A 180 -15.81 -4.84 2.34
C ALA A 180 -16.03 -6.16 1.57
N LEU A 181 -15.08 -6.56 0.73
CA LEU A 181 -15.14 -7.84 0.03
C LEU A 181 -15.12 -9.02 1.01
N GLY A 182 -14.28 -8.98 2.05
CA GLY A 182 -14.24 -10.03 3.09
C GLY A 182 -15.58 -10.18 3.82
N ILE A 183 -16.26 -9.08 4.13
CA ILE A 183 -17.61 -9.07 4.72
C ILE A 183 -18.61 -9.68 3.74
N LEU A 184 -18.64 -9.24 2.48
CA LEU A 184 -19.56 -9.77 1.48
C LEU A 184 -19.31 -11.25 1.20
N TRP A 185 -18.06 -11.70 1.26
CA TRP A 185 -17.70 -13.12 1.14
C TRP A 185 -18.28 -13.97 2.28
N LYS A 186 -18.34 -13.43 3.50
CA LYS A 186 -18.97 -14.10 4.65
C LYS A 186 -20.51 -14.11 4.57
N LEU A 187 -21.11 -13.05 4.04
CA LEU A 187 -22.57 -12.83 4.14
C LEU A 187 -23.36 -13.36 2.94
N LEU A 188 -22.80 -13.25 1.73
CA LEU A 188 -23.54 -13.61 0.51
C LEU A 188 -23.33 -15.08 0.14
N PRO A 189 -24.34 -15.74 -0.48
CA PRO A 189 -24.20 -17.12 -0.91
C PRO A 189 -23.14 -17.27 -2.02
N ARG A 190 -22.72 -18.51 -2.26
CA ARG A 190 -21.81 -18.88 -3.35
C ARG A 190 -22.60 -19.12 -4.63
N THR A 191 -22.98 -18.05 -5.31
CA THR A 191 -23.71 -18.07 -6.59
C THR A 191 -23.12 -17.02 -7.54
N ARG A 192 -23.25 -17.22 -8.86
CA ARG A 192 -22.75 -16.24 -9.85
C ARG A 192 -23.30 -14.83 -9.64
N VAL A 193 -24.57 -14.72 -9.25
CA VAL A 193 -25.22 -13.42 -8.97
C VAL A 193 -24.53 -12.75 -7.77
N ALA A 194 -24.35 -13.49 -6.67
CA ALA A 194 -23.66 -12.98 -5.50
C ALA A 194 -22.20 -12.62 -5.80
N ASP A 195 -21.52 -13.36 -6.65
CA ASP A 195 -20.12 -13.11 -7.03
C ASP A 195 -20.00 -11.87 -7.93
N SER A 196 -20.99 -11.66 -8.80
CA SER A 196 -21.13 -10.43 -9.59
C SER A 196 -21.34 -9.21 -8.69
N VAL A 197 -22.16 -9.33 -7.65
CA VAL A 197 -22.35 -8.27 -6.64
C VAL A 197 -21.04 -7.99 -5.89
N LYS A 198 -20.34 -9.03 -5.43
CA LYS A 198 -19.02 -8.88 -4.77
C LYS A 198 -18.03 -8.12 -5.67
N LEU A 199 -17.93 -8.50 -6.94
CA LEU A 199 -17.06 -7.85 -7.92
C LEU A 199 -17.45 -6.38 -8.16
N ALA A 200 -18.75 -6.13 -8.40
CA ALA A 200 -19.26 -4.79 -8.65
C ALA A 200 -18.99 -3.84 -7.47
N VAL A 201 -19.21 -4.30 -6.22
CA VAL A 201 -18.91 -3.51 -5.02
C VAL A 201 -17.40 -3.29 -4.87
N PHE A 202 -16.59 -4.34 -5.04
CA PHE A 202 -15.14 -4.26 -4.89
C PHE A 202 -14.54 -3.26 -5.89
N VAL A 203 -14.84 -3.41 -7.18
CA VAL A 203 -14.37 -2.51 -8.24
C VAL A 203 -14.97 -1.12 -8.08
N GLY A 204 -16.24 -1.03 -7.68
CA GLY A 204 -16.92 0.24 -7.40
C GLY A 204 -16.21 1.06 -6.33
N ILE A 205 -15.81 0.44 -5.21
CA ILE A 205 -15.04 1.10 -4.14
C ILE A 205 -13.67 1.53 -4.67
N LEU A 206 -12.95 0.65 -5.38
CA LEU A 206 -11.63 1.00 -5.95
C LEU A 206 -11.72 2.21 -6.89
N ALA A 207 -12.68 2.22 -7.80
CA ALA A 207 -12.91 3.29 -8.76
C ALA A 207 -13.34 4.60 -8.07
N PHE A 208 -14.29 4.51 -7.13
CA PHE A 208 -14.79 5.67 -6.40
C PHE A 208 -13.70 6.34 -5.56
N VAL A 209 -13.01 5.56 -4.72
CA VAL A 209 -11.94 6.06 -3.84
C VAL A 209 -10.74 6.51 -4.65
N GLY A 210 -10.39 5.80 -5.73
CA GLY A 210 -9.37 6.21 -6.69
C GLY A 210 -9.69 7.56 -7.34
N ASN A 211 -10.95 7.80 -7.72
CA ASN A 211 -11.38 9.10 -8.24
C ASN A 211 -11.31 10.20 -7.16
N LEU A 212 -11.68 9.92 -5.91
CA LEU A 212 -11.51 10.87 -4.80
C LEU A 212 -10.03 11.23 -4.57
N ALA A 213 -9.12 10.25 -4.69
CA ALA A 213 -7.68 10.48 -4.63
C ALA A 213 -7.18 11.34 -5.79
N ARG A 214 -7.63 11.04 -7.02
CA ARG A 214 -7.32 11.84 -8.23
C ARG A 214 -7.74 13.31 -8.07
N LEU A 215 -8.88 13.55 -7.43
CA LEU A 215 -9.40 14.89 -7.16
C LEU A 215 -8.71 15.60 -5.98
N GLY A 216 -7.86 14.91 -5.20
CA GLY A 216 -7.20 15.45 -4.01
C GLY A 216 -8.13 15.62 -2.81
N ARG A 217 -9.20 14.81 -2.74
CA ARG A 217 -10.21 14.90 -1.67
C ARG A 217 -9.86 14.08 -0.43
N LEU A 218 -8.96 13.10 -0.56
CA LEU A 218 -8.53 12.25 0.55
C LEU A 218 -7.26 12.79 1.23
N PRO A 219 -7.05 12.49 2.52
CA PRO A 219 -5.81 12.84 3.22
C PRO A 219 -4.57 12.37 2.45
N ARG A 220 -3.57 13.25 2.33
CA ARG A 220 -2.28 13.02 1.63
C ARG A 220 -2.36 12.73 0.13
N THR A 221 -3.52 12.96 -0.51
CA THR A 221 -3.69 12.82 -1.97
C THR A 221 -3.60 14.13 -2.75
N ARG A 222 -3.65 15.27 -2.07
CA ARG A 222 -3.37 16.57 -2.70
C ARG A 222 -1.91 16.64 -3.13
N PRO A 223 -1.62 16.98 -4.40
CA PRO A 223 -0.25 17.26 -4.83
C PRO A 223 0.30 18.45 -4.05
N ILE A 224 1.57 18.35 -3.68
CA ILE A 224 2.31 19.49 -3.14
C ILE A 224 3.05 20.16 -4.30
N VAL A 225 2.78 21.45 -4.49
CA VAL A 225 3.43 22.27 -5.52
C VAL A 225 4.31 23.34 -4.84
N PRO A 226 5.34 23.86 -5.54
CA PRO A 226 6.04 25.07 -5.09
C PRO A 226 5.05 26.20 -4.80
N GLY A 227 5.34 27.03 -3.79
CA GLY A 227 4.63 28.31 -3.61
C GLY A 227 5.02 29.31 -4.70
N GLU A 228 4.47 30.53 -4.64
CA GLU A 228 4.90 31.61 -5.55
C GLU A 228 6.43 31.75 -5.53
N SER A 229 7.02 31.75 -6.73
CA SER A 229 8.43 32.04 -6.94
C SER A 229 8.69 33.47 -6.49
N ALA A 230 9.61 33.66 -5.54
CA ALA A 230 10.28 34.95 -5.43
C ALA A 230 11.04 35.14 -6.75
N ILE A 231 10.52 36.01 -7.62
CA ILE A 231 11.29 36.56 -8.73
C ILE A 231 12.40 37.36 -8.05
N SER A 232 13.65 36.93 -8.21
CA SER A 232 14.79 37.79 -7.91
C SER A 232 14.87 38.78 -9.06
N ASP A 233 14.74 40.07 -8.73
CA ASP A 233 15.24 41.15 -9.58
C ASP A 233 16.74 40.95 -9.85
#